data_AF-A0A090VIY9-F1
#
_entry.id   AF-A0A090VIY9-F1
#
_cell.length_a   1.000
_cell.length_b   1.000
_cell.length_c   1.000
_cell.angle_alpha   90.00
_cell.angle_beta   90.00
_cell.angle_gamma   90.00
#
_symmetry.space_group_name_H-M   'P 1'
#
loop_
_entity.id
_entity.type
_entity.pdbx_description
1 polymer ?
#
loop_
_entity_poly.entity_id
_entity_poly.type
_entity_poly.pdbx_seq_one_letter_code
_entity_poly.pdbx_strand_id
1 'polypeptide(L)' 'MAISELHKLALINQEGLNDEWEFNEWAHGITGKAMGKAYQAWSAAQYISACHDLKIIKK' A
#
# COMPACT_ATOMS: atom_id res chain seq x y z
N MET A 1 15.43 -0.99 -9.65
CA MET A 1 15.27 -0.01 -8.54
C MET A 1 13.83 0.52 -8.49
N ALA A 2 13.30 1.21 -9.50
CA ALA A 2 11.93 1.75 -9.44
C ALA A 2 10.82 0.67 -9.25
N ILE A 3 10.89 -0.44 -10.00
CA ILE A 3 9.90 -1.54 -9.92
C ILE A 3 9.88 -2.20 -8.53
N SER A 4 11.05 -2.40 -7.92
CA SER A 4 11.13 -2.97 -6.57
C SER A 4 10.57 -2.04 -5.50
N GLU A 5 10.72 -0.72 -5.68
CA GLU A 5 10.09 0.24 -4.77
C GLU A 5 8.57 0.29 -4.96
N LEU A 6 8.06 0.20 -6.20
CA LEU A 6 6.62 0.09 -6.45
C LEU A 6 6.02 -1.17 -5.79
N HIS A 7 6.75 -2.28 -5.78
CA HIS A 7 6.33 -3.50 -5.09
C HIS A 7 6.25 -3.29 -3.57
N LYS A 8 7.23 -2.62 -2.96
CA LYS A 8 7.17 -2.26 -1.53
C LYS A 8 6.01 -1.31 -1.22
N LEU A 9 5.77 -0.32 -2.07
CA LEU A 9 4.62 0.59 -1.97
C LEU A 9 3.28 -0.13 -2.13
N ALA A 10 3.21 -1.22 -2.90
CA ALA A 10 2.01 -2.04 -2.94
C ALA A 10 1.82 -2.76 -1.60
N LEU A 11 2.84 -3.45 -1.09
CA LEU A 11 2.75 -4.25 0.13
C LEU A 11 2.43 -3.43 1.39
N ILE A 12 2.94 -2.20 1.50
CA ILE A 12 2.71 -1.35 2.67
C ILE A 12 1.23 -0.99 2.88
N ASN A 13 0.39 -1.08 1.84
CA ASN A 13 -1.05 -0.81 1.96
C ASN A 13 -1.81 -1.87 2.79
N GLN A 14 -1.20 -3.03 3.05
CA GLN A 14 -1.76 -4.03 3.96
C GLN A 14 -1.64 -3.61 5.44
N GLU A 15 -0.65 -2.78 5.78
CA GLU A 15 -0.52 -2.24 7.13
C GLU A 15 -1.77 -1.45 7.51
N GLY A 16 -1.99 -1.35 8.82
CA GLY A 16 -3.02 -0.49 9.39
C GLY A 16 -2.67 -0.01 10.76
N LEU A 17 -3.44 0.95 11.27
CA LEU A 17 -3.29 1.45 12.63
C LEU A 17 -3.85 0.47 13.66
N ASN A 18 -5.01 -0.13 13.36
CA ASN A 18 -5.68 -1.08 14.23
C ASN A 18 -5.83 -2.44 13.57
N ASP A 19 -6.29 -2.46 12.32
CA ASP A 19 -6.52 -3.69 11.53
C ASP A 19 -5.78 -3.64 10.19
N GLU A 20 -5.42 -4.80 9.65
CA GLU A 20 -4.89 -4.88 8.28
C GLU A 20 -5.90 -4.35 7.25
N TRP A 21 -5.39 -3.89 6.10
CA TRP A 21 -6.19 -3.38 4.98
C TRP A 21 -7.05 -2.16 5.32
N GLU A 22 -6.59 -1.35 6.26
CA GLU A 22 -7.18 -0.04 6.52
C GLU A 22 -6.91 0.95 5.39
N PHE A 23 -5.87 0.75 4.56
CA PHE A 23 -5.49 1.68 3.48
C PHE A 23 -5.32 3.12 4.01
N ASN A 24 -4.39 3.29 4.93
CA ASN A 24 -4.14 4.57 5.58
C ASN A 24 -3.56 5.61 4.62
N GLU A 25 -3.65 6.87 5.03
CA GLU A 25 -3.30 8.03 4.22
C GLU A 25 -1.82 8.07 3.81
N TRP A 26 -0.93 7.69 4.73
CA TRP A 26 0.51 7.63 4.48
C TRP A 26 1.16 6.60 5.41
N ALA A 27 2.44 6.34 5.19
CA ALA A 27 3.21 5.45 6.03
C ALA A 27 4.56 6.08 6.41
N HIS A 28 5.09 5.68 7.56
CA HIS A 28 6.36 6.19 8.04
C HIS A 28 7.51 5.71 7.15
N GLY A 29 8.27 6.64 6.56
CA GLY A 29 9.21 6.36 5.46
C GLY A 29 10.41 5.45 5.79
N ILE A 30 10.65 5.13 7.06
CA ILE A 30 11.72 4.21 7.48
C ILE A 30 11.15 2.87 7.99
N THR A 31 10.06 2.93 8.76
CA THR A 31 9.53 1.75 9.49
C THR A 31 8.40 1.07 8.75
N GLY A 32 7.80 1.74 7.77
CA GLY A 32 6.66 1.22 7.02
C GLY A 32 5.32 1.29 7.76
N LYS A 33 5.30 1.71 9.03
CA LYS A 33 4.06 1.74 9.83
C LYS A 33 3.02 2.67 9.21
N ALA A 34 1.78 2.21 9.14
CA ALA A 34 0.63 3.00 8.72
C ALA A 34 0.44 4.23 9.63
N MET A 35 0.03 5.34 9.02
CA MET A 35 -0.15 6.63 9.67
C MET A 35 -1.30 7.41 9.01
N GLY A 36 -1.85 8.40 9.71
CA GLY A 36 -2.93 9.24 9.17
C GLY A 36 -4.28 8.54 9.13
N LYS A 37 -5.22 9.08 8.35
CA LYS A 37 -6.61 8.61 8.36
C LYS A 37 -6.75 7.25 7.66
N ALA A 38 -7.51 6.33 8.26
CA ALA A 38 -7.88 5.05 7.64
C ALA A 38 -8.87 5.23 6.47
N TYR A 39 -9.00 4.17 5.68
CA TYR A 39 -9.94 3.98 4.56
C TYR A 39 -9.86 5.07 3.49
N GLN A 40 -8.64 5.44 3.09
CA GLN A 40 -8.44 6.37 1.99
C GLN A 40 -8.60 5.66 0.65
N ALA A 41 -9.61 6.08 -0.12
CA ALA A 41 -9.91 5.49 -1.42
C ALA A 41 -8.72 5.58 -2.41
N TRP A 42 -7.90 6.65 -2.32
CA TRP A 42 -6.72 6.78 -3.17
C TRP A 42 -5.64 5.74 -2.86
N SER A 43 -5.48 5.33 -1.59
CA SER A 43 -4.44 4.38 -1.17
C SER A 43 -4.80 3.00 -1.71
N ALA A 44 -6.08 2.61 -1.55
CA ALA A 44 -6.63 1.40 -2.15
C ALA A 44 -6.54 1.40 -3.69
N ALA A 45 -6.86 2.51 -4.35
CA ALA A 45 -6.78 2.61 -5.81
C ALA A 45 -5.34 2.46 -6.32
N GLN A 46 -4.36 3.08 -5.64
CA GLN A 46 -2.95 2.96 -6.00
C GLN A 46 -2.42 1.54 -5.78
N TYR A 47 -2.84 0.87 -4.70
CA TYR A 47 -2.54 -0.56 -4.49
C TYR A 47 -3.02 -1.42 -5.66
N ILE A 48 -4.28 -1.24 -6.10
CA ILE A 48 -4.84 -1.99 -7.25
C ILE A 48 -4.06 -1.68 -8.53
N SER A 49 -3.73 -0.41 -8.79
CA SER A 49 -2.93 -0.02 -9.96
C SER A 49 -1.56 -0.71 -9.95
N ALA A 50 -0.85 -0.66 -8.81
CA ALA A 50 0.45 -1.32 -8.67
C ALA A 50 0.35 -2.84 -8.85
N CYS A 51 -0.70 -3.48 -8.33
CA CYS A 51 -0.96 -4.90 -8.50
C CYS A 51 -1.16 -5.30 -9.96
N HIS A 52 -1.85 -4.49 -10.76
CA HIS A 52 -2.00 -4.71 -12.20
C HIS A 52 -0.67 -4.52 -12.94
N ASP A 53 0.04 -3.41 -12.67
CA ASP A 53 1.29 -3.08 -13.34
C ASP A 53 2.37 -4.12 -13.06
N LEU A 54 2.45 -4.61 -11.82
CA LEU A 54 3.41 -5.61 -11.37
C LEU A 54 2.95 -7.06 -11.59
N LYS A 55 1.69 -7.27 -12.01
CA LYS A 55 1.07 -8.59 -12.16
C LYS A 55 1.13 -9.43 -10.87
N ILE A 56 0.93 -8.78 -9.72
CA ILE A 56 0.94 -9.44 -8.39
C ILE A 56 -0.30 -10.34 -8.22
N ILE A 57 -1.39 -10.04 -8.92
CA ILE A 57 -2.60 -10.85 -8.90
C ILE A 57 -2.37 -12.09 -9.76
N LYS A 58 -2.35 -13.28 -9.13
CA LYS A 58 -2.40 -14.53 -9.87
C LYS A 58 -3.76 -14.62 -10.57
N LYS A 59 -3.74 -14.90 -11.88
CA LYS A 59 -4.93 -15.30 -12.63
C LYS A 59 -5.56 -16.55 -12.00
#